data_AF-A0A849WBL2-F1
#
_entry.id   AF-A0A849WBL2-F1
#
_cell.length_a   1.000
_cell.length_b   1.000
_cell.length_c   1.000
_cell.angle_alpha   90.00
_cell.angle_beta   90.00
_cell.angle_gamma   90.00
#
_symmetry.space_group_name_H-M   'P 1'
#
loop_
_entity.id
_entity.type
_entity.pdbx_description
1 polymer ?
#
loop_
_entity_poly.entity_id
_entity_poly.type
_entity_poly.pdbx_seq_one_letter_code
_entity_poly.pdbx_strand_id
1 'polypeptide(L)'
;MASTYIQDGKTIDFEASANQDAGDVAEVGDIVGVVQEDVDSGDTGALEIEHVQDLPKAAVTVTAGQKAFWDSANEEFTNVRGANKFAGFFVEGAASGAATAKIKLMNVSHAPKNNYAATAAPGVGDDAADGYEIGSLWFDISAKKLYVCFSAAAGAADWNEITQA
;
A
#
# COMPACT_ATOMS: atom_id res chain seq x y z
N MET A 1 -15.51 1.69 30.30
CA MET A 1 -15.51 1.15 28.93
C MET A 1 -14.83 -0.21 29.00
N ALA A 2 -15.52 -1.27 28.59
CA ALA A 2 -14.96 -2.62 28.55
C ALA A 2 -14.94 -3.07 27.08
N SER A 3 -13.80 -3.56 26.61
CA SER A 3 -13.68 -4.21 25.31
C SER A 3 -14.14 -5.66 25.45
N THR A 4 -15.00 -6.12 24.53
CA THR A 4 -15.30 -7.55 24.36
C THR A 4 -14.47 -8.06 23.19
N TYR A 5 -13.74 -9.15 23.40
CA TYR A 5 -13.04 -9.82 22.30
C TYR A 5 -14.05 -10.43 21.34
N ILE A 6 -13.89 -10.15 20.04
CA ILE A 6 -14.74 -10.71 18.97
C ILE A 6 -13.95 -11.78 18.21
N GLN A 7 -12.78 -11.44 17.68
CA GLN A 7 -11.94 -12.33 16.88
C GLN A 7 -10.49 -11.84 16.80
N ASP A 8 -9.59 -12.70 16.32
CA ASP A 8 -8.16 -12.39 16.13
C ASP A 8 -7.89 -11.29 15.09
N GLY A 9 -8.83 -11.06 14.17
CA GLY A 9 -8.73 -10.02 13.14
C GLY A 9 -7.93 -10.40 11.89
N LYS A 10 -7.47 -11.66 11.79
CA LYS A 10 -6.80 -12.20 10.59
C LYS A 10 -7.74 -12.32 9.39
N THR A 11 -8.99 -12.60 9.70
CA THR A 11 -10.13 -12.62 8.79
C THR A 11 -11.21 -11.74 9.40
N ILE A 12 -11.92 -10.98 8.58
CA ILE A 12 -13.01 -10.11 9.00
C ILE A 12 -14.28 -10.41 8.22
N ASP A 13 -15.43 -10.24 8.86
CA ASP A 13 -16.71 -10.27 8.17
C ASP A 13 -16.87 -8.94 7.41
N PHE A 14 -17.32 -9.01 6.16
CA PHE A 14 -17.62 -7.85 5.33
C PHE A 14 -18.90 -8.05 4.53
N GLU A 15 -19.59 -6.95 4.22
CA GLU A 15 -20.72 -6.96 3.30
C GLU A 15 -20.20 -6.76 1.86
N ALA A 16 -20.51 -7.70 0.97
CA ALA A 16 -19.98 -7.66 -0.40
C ALA A 16 -20.69 -6.60 -1.25
N SER A 17 -19.94 -5.70 -1.88
CA SER A 17 -20.52 -4.64 -2.74
C SER A 17 -20.90 -5.13 -4.14
N ALA A 18 -20.46 -6.33 -4.51
CA ALA A 18 -20.75 -7.01 -5.76
C ALA A 18 -20.61 -8.53 -5.52
N ASN A 19 -21.04 -9.34 -6.48
CA ASN A 19 -20.75 -10.77 -6.44
C ASN A 19 -19.23 -10.98 -6.55
N GLN A 20 -18.67 -11.79 -5.67
CA GLN A 20 -17.24 -12.09 -5.60
C GLN A 20 -17.05 -13.59 -5.37
N ASP A 21 -16.09 -14.17 -6.06
CA ASP A 21 -15.76 -15.58 -5.92
C ASP A 21 -14.64 -15.75 -4.88
N ALA A 22 -14.52 -16.96 -4.32
CA ALA A 22 -13.43 -17.30 -3.42
C ALA A 22 -12.06 -17.10 -4.11
N GLY A 23 -11.17 -16.36 -3.46
CA GLY A 23 -9.86 -15.98 -3.99
C GLY A 23 -9.82 -14.60 -4.64
N ASP A 24 -10.97 -13.95 -4.85
CA ASP A 24 -11.00 -12.57 -5.33
C ASP A 24 -10.39 -11.63 -4.30
N VAL A 25 -9.76 -10.58 -4.79
CA VAL A 25 -9.25 -9.50 -3.94
C VAL A 25 -10.35 -8.45 -3.80
N ALA A 26 -10.77 -8.18 -2.58
CA ALA A 26 -11.83 -7.24 -2.28
C ALA A 26 -11.35 -6.09 -1.40
N GLU A 27 -12.07 -4.97 -1.50
CA GLU A 27 -11.76 -3.74 -0.78
C GLU A 27 -12.92 -3.34 0.13
N VAL A 28 -12.63 -3.12 1.42
CA VAL A 28 -13.58 -2.62 2.42
C VAL A 28 -13.04 -1.31 2.96
N GLY A 29 -13.44 -0.19 2.33
CA GLY A 29 -12.81 1.10 2.57
C GLY A 29 -11.33 1.07 2.19
N ASP A 30 -10.44 1.23 3.18
CA ASP A 30 -8.98 1.15 3.01
C ASP A 30 -8.40 -0.25 3.21
N ILE A 31 -9.23 -1.20 3.66
CA ILE A 31 -8.79 -2.59 3.88
C ILE A 31 -8.83 -3.32 2.54
N VAL A 32 -7.71 -3.95 2.17
CA VAL A 32 -7.61 -4.90 1.08
C VAL A 32 -7.42 -6.29 1.66
N GLY A 33 -8.15 -7.27 1.13
CA GLY A 33 -8.03 -8.67 1.54
C GLY A 33 -8.52 -9.63 0.47
N VAL A 34 -8.49 -10.92 0.80
CA VAL A 34 -8.87 -11.99 -0.12
C VAL A 34 -10.13 -12.67 0.38
N VAL A 35 -11.14 -12.75 -0.49
CA VAL A 35 -12.43 -13.37 -0.23
C VAL A 35 -12.23 -14.88 -0.01
N GLN A 36 -12.78 -15.40 1.08
CA GLN A 36 -12.58 -16.80 1.48
C GLN A 36 -13.61 -17.77 0.90
N GLU A 37 -14.77 -17.26 0.51
CA GLU A 37 -15.89 -18.03 -0.05
C GLU A 37 -16.69 -17.19 -1.02
N ASP A 38 -17.34 -17.83 -2.00
CA ASP A 38 -18.22 -17.15 -2.95
C ASP A 38 -19.31 -16.40 -2.18
N VAL A 39 -19.50 -15.12 -2.49
CA VAL A 39 -20.42 -14.23 -1.80
C VAL A 39 -21.17 -13.36 -2.81
N ASP A 40 -22.49 -13.33 -2.67
CA ASP A 40 -23.36 -12.48 -3.49
C ASP A 40 -23.38 -11.04 -2.96
N SER A 41 -23.67 -10.08 -3.85
CA SER A 41 -23.80 -8.68 -3.47
C SER A 41 -24.86 -8.48 -2.37
N GLY A 42 -24.47 -7.77 -1.31
CA GLY A 42 -25.31 -7.48 -0.14
C GLY A 42 -25.28 -8.55 0.95
N ASP A 43 -24.65 -9.71 0.69
CA ASP A 43 -24.45 -10.73 1.71
C ASP A 43 -23.16 -10.51 2.49
N THR A 44 -23.09 -11.10 3.69
CA THR A 44 -21.89 -11.08 4.52
C THR A 44 -20.99 -12.25 4.15
N GLY A 45 -19.75 -11.96 3.76
CA GLY A 45 -18.68 -12.93 3.53
C GLY A 45 -17.50 -12.74 4.46
N ALA A 46 -16.49 -13.59 4.32
CA ALA A 46 -15.25 -13.54 5.09
C ALA A 46 -14.05 -13.07 4.24
N LEU A 47 -13.31 -12.09 4.74
CA LEU A 47 -12.18 -11.45 4.08
C LEU A 47 -10.88 -11.67 4.87
N GLU A 48 -9.92 -12.38 4.29
CA GLU A 48 -8.60 -12.58 4.91
C GLU A 48 -7.66 -11.40 4.63
N ILE A 49 -7.05 -10.85 5.69
CA ILE A 49 -6.30 -9.59 5.61
C ILE A 49 -4.86 -9.67 6.14
N GLU A 50 -4.40 -10.86 6.57
CA GLU A 50 -3.09 -11.02 7.19
C GLU A 50 -2.16 -12.05 6.54
N HIS A 51 -2.55 -13.27 6.15
CA HIS A 51 -1.53 -14.26 5.77
C HIS A 51 -0.90 -14.03 4.37
N VAL A 52 -0.13 -15.03 3.92
CA VAL A 52 0.55 -15.00 2.63
C VAL A 52 -0.28 -15.74 1.59
N GLN A 53 -0.65 -15.06 0.52
CA GLN A 53 -1.44 -15.61 -0.59
C GLN A 53 -0.67 -15.46 -1.91
N ASP A 54 -0.91 -16.36 -2.87
CA ASP A 54 -0.36 -16.28 -4.22
C ASP A 54 -1.37 -15.50 -5.09
N LEU A 55 -1.05 -14.25 -5.42
CA LEU A 55 -2.00 -13.28 -5.96
C LEU A 55 -1.51 -12.70 -7.30
N PRO A 56 -2.44 -12.25 -8.17
CA PRO A 56 -2.11 -11.68 -9.46
C PRO A 56 -1.24 -10.44 -9.31
N LYS A 57 -0.33 -10.25 -10.25
CA LYS A 57 0.68 -9.21 -10.17
C LYS A 57 0.94 -8.59 -11.55
N ALA A 58 1.08 -7.27 -11.56
CA ALA A 58 1.43 -6.50 -12.76
C ALA A 58 2.81 -6.88 -13.30
N ALA A 59 3.03 -6.65 -14.60
CA ALA A 59 4.24 -7.01 -15.35
C ALA A 59 5.48 -6.15 -15.01
N VAL A 60 5.84 -6.09 -13.73
CA VAL A 60 6.99 -5.36 -13.17
C VAL A 60 7.94 -6.32 -12.46
N THR A 61 9.22 -6.01 -12.33
CA THR A 61 10.12 -6.82 -11.50
C THR A 61 9.99 -6.42 -10.04
N VAL A 62 9.91 -7.39 -9.12
CA VAL A 62 9.79 -7.14 -7.67
C VAL A 62 10.84 -7.91 -6.89
N THR A 63 11.18 -7.41 -5.70
CA THR A 63 12.12 -8.05 -4.77
C THR A 63 11.43 -8.41 -3.44
N ALA A 64 11.99 -9.39 -2.73
CA ALA A 64 11.49 -9.77 -1.41
C ALA A 64 11.52 -8.58 -0.43
N GLY A 65 10.43 -8.41 0.33
CA GLY A 65 10.23 -7.31 1.27
C GLY A 65 9.79 -5.98 0.63
N GLN A 66 9.68 -5.90 -0.71
CA GLN A 66 9.14 -4.72 -1.37
C GLN A 66 7.65 -4.56 -1.05
N LYS A 67 7.20 -3.32 -0.89
CA LYS A 67 5.77 -3.01 -0.68
C LYS A 67 4.97 -3.47 -1.90
N ALA A 68 3.83 -4.10 -1.62
CA ALA A 68 2.85 -4.48 -2.62
C ALA A 68 1.64 -3.53 -2.51
N PHE A 69 1.22 -3.00 -3.65
CA PHE A 69 0.09 -2.10 -3.76
C PHE A 69 -0.97 -2.72 -4.66
N TRP A 70 -2.23 -2.62 -4.25
CA TRP A 70 -3.39 -3.08 -5.03
C TRP A 70 -3.80 -2.00 -6.03
N ASP A 71 -3.75 -2.36 -7.32
CA ASP A 71 -4.25 -1.55 -8.43
C ASP A 71 -5.66 -2.00 -8.80
N SER A 72 -6.67 -1.34 -8.22
CA SER A 72 -8.08 -1.68 -8.45
C SER A 72 -8.53 -1.47 -9.90
N ALA A 73 -7.77 -0.74 -10.73
CA ALA A 73 -8.13 -0.52 -12.12
C ALA A 73 -7.72 -1.70 -13.01
N ASN A 74 -6.65 -2.40 -12.65
CA ASN A 74 -6.13 -3.55 -13.39
C ASN A 74 -6.31 -4.90 -12.65
N GLU A 75 -6.78 -4.87 -11.40
CA GLU A 75 -6.99 -6.04 -10.54
C GLU A 75 -5.71 -6.85 -10.28
N GLU A 76 -4.59 -6.15 -10.11
CA GLU A 76 -3.26 -6.74 -9.94
C GLU A 76 -2.48 -6.05 -8.82
N PHE A 77 -1.61 -6.81 -8.14
CA PHE A 77 -0.61 -6.23 -7.24
C PHE A 77 0.57 -5.66 -8.02
N THR A 78 1.01 -4.46 -7.64
CA THR A 78 2.14 -3.77 -8.24
C THR A 78 3.12 -3.27 -7.17
N ASN A 79 4.33 -2.91 -7.59
CA ASN A 79 5.29 -2.20 -6.74
C ASN A 79 5.21 -0.67 -6.91
N VAL A 80 4.32 -0.20 -7.77
CA VAL A 80 4.07 1.22 -8.00
C VAL A 80 3.01 1.69 -7.04
N ARG A 81 3.38 2.68 -6.23
CA ARG A 81 2.44 3.29 -5.29
C ARG A 81 1.33 4.05 -6.01
N GLY A 82 1.65 5.06 -6.83
CA GLY A 82 0.64 5.84 -7.56
C GLY A 82 -0.60 6.19 -6.72
N ALA A 83 -1.78 5.92 -7.27
CA ALA A 83 -3.07 5.97 -6.56
C ALA A 83 -3.49 4.62 -5.93
N ASN A 84 -2.59 3.63 -5.96
CA ASN A 84 -2.85 2.24 -5.55
C ASN A 84 -2.78 2.11 -4.03
N LYS A 85 -3.61 1.24 -3.46
CA LYS A 85 -3.69 1.06 -2.00
C LYS A 85 -2.57 0.14 -1.53
N PHE A 86 -1.94 0.49 -0.41
CA PHE A 86 -0.98 -0.44 0.20
C PHE A 86 -1.73 -1.67 0.72
N ALA A 87 -1.27 -2.85 0.31
CA ALA A 87 -1.93 -4.12 0.62
C ALA A 87 -0.92 -5.20 1.05
N GLY A 88 0.25 -4.78 1.56
CA GLY A 88 1.22 -5.67 2.17
C GLY A 88 2.59 -5.68 1.50
N PHE A 89 3.23 -6.85 1.47
CA PHE A 89 4.61 -7.00 0.99
C PHE A 89 4.80 -8.24 0.12
N PHE A 90 5.62 -8.12 -0.92
CA PHE A 90 6.12 -9.26 -1.68
C PHE A 90 7.03 -10.11 -0.80
N VAL A 91 6.73 -11.40 -0.65
CA VAL A 91 7.50 -12.31 0.21
C VAL A 91 8.76 -12.82 -0.49
N GLU A 92 8.74 -12.85 -1.83
CA GLU A 92 9.86 -13.27 -2.66
C GLU A 92 10.02 -12.36 -3.88
N GLY A 93 11.16 -12.45 -4.55
CA GLY A 93 11.39 -11.73 -5.81
C GLY A 93 10.71 -12.44 -6.99
N ALA A 94 10.17 -11.67 -7.92
CA ALA A 94 9.56 -12.19 -9.14
C ALA A 94 9.92 -11.29 -10.34
N ALA A 95 10.22 -11.91 -11.49
CA ALA A 95 10.50 -11.19 -12.73
C ALA A 95 9.22 -10.59 -13.32
N SER A 96 9.34 -9.59 -14.20
CA SER A 96 8.19 -8.96 -14.88
C SER A 96 7.31 -9.90 -15.69
N GLY A 97 7.79 -11.09 -16.07
CA GLY A 97 7.00 -12.09 -16.79
C GLY A 97 6.19 -13.04 -15.90
N ALA A 98 6.32 -12.97 -14.57
CA ALA A 98 5.52 -13.78 -13.66
C ALA A 98 4.14 -13.14 -13.47
N ALA A 99 3.08 -13.93 -13.64
CA ALA A 99 1.70 -13.47 -13.50
C ALA A 99 1.22 -13.36 -12.04
N THR A 100 1.91 -14.03 -11.11
CA THR A 100 1.56 -14.03 -9.69
C THR A 100 2.79 -13.80 -8.82
N ALA A 101 2.55 -13.42 -7.57
CA ALA A 101 3.56 -13.39 -6.52
C ALA A 101 2.95 -13.67 -5.15
N LYS A 102 3.79 -14.13 -4.22
CA LYS A 102 3.41 -14.33 -2.81
C LYS A 102 3.34 -12.99 -2.09
N ILE A 103 2.15 -12.61 -1.64
CA ILE A 103 1.89 -11.35 -0.94
C ILE A 103 1.54 -11.66 0.52
N LYS A 104 2.33 -11.13 1.46
CA LYS A 104 1.93 -11.05 2.87
C LYS A 104 0.95 -9.89 3.00
N LEU A 105 -0.31 -10.19 3.23
CA LEU A 105 -1.35 -9.18 3.41
C LEU A 105 -1.09 -8.39 4.70
N MET A 106 -1.26 -7.07 4.58
CA MET A 106 -1.20 -6.13 5.69
C MET A 106 -1.86 -4.83 5.27
N ASN A 107 -2.68 -4.28 6.16
CA ASN A 107 -3.37 -3.02 5.96
C ASN A 107 -2.83 -1.95 6.91
N VAL A 108 -2.62 -0.75 6.39
CA VAL A 108 -2.28 0.43 7.19
C VAL A 108 -3.05 1.62 6.64
N SER A 109 -3.53 2.52 7.51
CA SER A 109 -4.43 3.60 7.11
C SER A 109 -3.83 4.59 6.12
N HIS A 110 -2.51 4.84 6.17
CA HIS A 110 -1.79 5.65 5.19
C HIS A 110 -0.29 5.58 5.51
N ALA A 111 0.59 5.29 4.53
CA ALA A 111 2.03 5.24 4.75
C ALA A 111 2.79 6.05 3.68
N PRO A 112 2.76 7.40 3.75
CA PRO A 112 3.61 8.24 2.92
C PRO A 112 5.04 7.73 3.04
N LYS A 113 5.73 7.59 1.89
CA LYS A 113 7.17 7.41 1.95
C LYS A 113 7.74 8.65 2.61
N ASN A 114 8.44 8.47 3.72
CA ASN A 114 9.16 9.52 4.41
C ASN A 114 10.64 9.18 4.39
N ASN A 115 11.49 10.20 4.23
CA ASN A 115 12.93 10.03 4.28
C ASN A 115 13.47 10.58 5.60
N TYR A 116 13.78 9.69 6.53
CA TYR A 116 14.28 10.06 7.87
C TYR A 116 15.80 10.08 8.00
N ALA A 117 16.53 9.79 6.91
CA ALA A 117 17.97 9.57 6.92
C ALA A 117 18.71 10.31 5.79
N ALA A 118 18.07 11.29 5.15
CA ALA A 118 18.69 12.04 4.07
C ALA A 118 19.85 12.88 4.57
N THR A 119 20.93 12.94 3.80
CA THR A 119 22.12 13.74 4.12
C THR A 119 22.17 15.09 3.41
N ALA A 120 21.13 15.40 2.63
CA ALA A 120 20.93 16.65 1.92
C ALA A 120 19.42 16.99 1.83
N ALA A 121 19.10 18.23 1.49
CA ALA A 121 17.75 18.69 1.21
C ALA A 121 17.14 17.97 -0.02
N PRO A 122 15.82 17.78 -0.06
CA PRO A 122 15.16 17.19 -1.22
C PRO A 122 15.25 18.11 -2.44
N GLY A 123 15.33 17.51 -3.63
CA GLY A 123 15.25 18.18 -4.92
C GLY A 123 13.93 17.94 -5.64
N VAL A 124 13.76 18.59 -6.79
CA VAL A 124 12.57 18.46 -7.64
C VAL A 124 12.37 17.05 -8.22
N GLY A 125 13.42 16.22 -8.20
CA GLY A 125 13.35 14.81 -8.62
C GLY A 125 12.96 13.85 -7.49
N ASP A 126 12.90 14.30 -6.23
CA ASP A 126 12.43 13.48 -5.11
C ASP A 126 10.90 13.48 -5.11
N ASP A 127 10.30 12.68 -5.98
CA ASP A 127 8.91 12.85 -6.43
C ASP A 127 8.07 11.54 -6.38
N ALA A 128 6.91 11.54 -7.07
CA ALA A 128 6.00 10.39 -7.11
C ALA A 128 6.60 9.15 -7.80
N ALA A 129 7.56 9.31 -8.72
CA ALA A 129 8.29 8.19 -9.30
C ALA A 129 9.15 7.47 -8.25
N ASP A 130 9.59 8.19 -7.23
CA ASP A 130 10.29 7.64 -6.07
C ASP A 130 9.34 7.21 -4.94
N GLY A 131 8.03 7.40 -5.10
CA GLY A 131 6.99 7.00 -4.15
C GLY A 131 6.66 8.02 -3.06
N TYR A 132 7.17 9.25 -3.17
CA TYR A 132 6.75 10.37 -2.33
C TYR A 132 5.39 10.92 -2.76
N GLU A 133 4.73 11.65 -1.86
CA GLU A 133 3.43 12.28 -2.12
C GLU A 133 3.26 13.52 -1.25
N ILE A 134 2.14 14.24 -1.43
CA ILE A 134 1.75 15.34 -0.55
C ILE A 134 1.66 14.83 0.90
N GLY A 135 2.38 15.48 1.81
CA GLY A 135 2.47 15.08 3.22
C GLY A 135 3.67 14.19 3.55
N SER A 136 4.44 13.74 2.57
CA SER A 136 5.74 13.11 2.81
C SER A 136 6.66 14.04 3.60
N LEU A 137 7.38 13.49 4.58
CA LEU A 137 8.36 14.17 5.40
C LEU A 137 9.79 13.80 4.97
N TRP A 138 10.68 14.80 5.00
CA TRP A 138 12.09 14.63 4.68
C TRP A 138 12.97 15.30 5.72
N PHE A 139 13.84 14.52 6.36
CA PHE A 139 14.81 14.98 7.35
C PHE A 139 16.20 15.03 6.74
N ASP A 140 16.71 16.24 6.50
CA ASP A 140 18.12 16.46 6.23
C ASP A 140 18.87 16.40 7.58
N ILE A 141 19.45 15.23 7.87
CA ILE A 141 20.16 14.98 9.13
C ILE A 141 21.50 15.71 9.22
N SER A 142 22.04 16.18 8.10
CA SER A 142 23.27 16.97 8.05
C SER A 142 22.98 18.42 8.42
N ALA A 143 21.99 19.03 7.76
CA ALA A 143 21.60 20.42 7.96
C ALA A 143 20.65 20.64 9.14
N LYS A 144 20.10 19.56 9.72
CA LYS A 144 19.08 19.59 10.79
C LYS A 144 17.80 20.32 10.37
N LYS A 145 17.35 20.04 9.15
CA LYS A 145 16.16 20.65 8.54
C LYS A 145 15.10 19.60 8.25
N LEU A 146 13.85 19.97 8.47
CA LEU A 146 12.68 19.17 8.14
C LEU A 146 11.98 19.81 6.95
N TYR A 147 11.58 19.00 5.98
CA TYR A 147 10.79 19.42 4.83
C TYR A 147 9.51 18.59 4.74
N VAL A 148 8.46 19.18 4.18
CA VAL A 148 7.23 18.49 3.82
C VAL A 148 6.94 18.69 2.34
N CYS A 149 6.54 17.61 1.67
CA CYS A 149 6.15 17.64 0.26
C CYS A 149 4.75 18.24 0.11
N PHE A 150 4.62 19.29 -0.68
CA PHE A 150 3.35 19.92 -1.07
C PHE A 150 2.88 19.48 -2.45
N SER A 151 3.78 18.97 -3.29
CA SER A 151 3.49 18.34 -4.57
C SER A 151 4.58 17.32 -4.88
N ALA A 152 4.21 16.11 -5.27
CA ALA A 152 5.15 15.09 -5.73
C ALA A 152 5.10 14.90 -7.25
N ALA A 153 4.76 15.95 -8.01
CA ALA A 153 4.71 15.87 -9.47
C ALA A 153 6.06 15.39 -10.04
N ALA A 154 6.02 14.40 -10.94
CA ALA A 154 7.22 13.80 -11.51
C ALA A 154 8.11 14.86 -12.21
N GLY A 155 9.37 14.95 -11.78
CA GLY A 155 10.37 15.94 -12.21
C GLY A 155 10.15 17.37 -11.70
N ALA A 156 9.13 17.59 -10.86
CA ALA A 156 8.69 18.91 -10.41
C ALA A 156 8.14 18.87 -8.98
N ALA A 157 8.74 18.06 -8.09
CA ALA A 157 8.32 18.02 -6.70
C ALA A 157 8.55 19.37 -5.99
N ASP A 158 7.59 19.74 -5.15
CA ASP A 158 7.60 20.94 -4.32
C ASP A 158 7.77 20.53 -2.85
N TRP A 159 8.91 20.90 -2.27
CA TRP A 159 9.30 20.59 -0.90
C TRP A 159 9.52 21.87 -0.10
N ASN A 160 8.72 22.05 0.95
CA ASN A 160 8.79 23.23 1.81
C ASN A 160 9.49 22.90 3.12
N GLU A 161 10.49 23.70 3.48
CA GLU A 161 11.16 23.61 4.79
C GLU A 161 10.18 24.01 5.91
N ILE A 162 10.02 23.13 6.89
CA ILE A 162 9.31 23.43 8.13
C ILE A 162 10.30 24.08 9.09
N THR A 163 10.17 25.39 9.26
CA THR A 163 10.95 26.15 10.24
C THR A 163 10.19 26.26 11.56
N GLN A 164 10.91 26.30 12.68
CA GLN A 164 10.31 26.72 13.95
C GLN A 164 10.15 28.23 13.93
N ALA A 165 8.98 28.71 14.39
CA ALA A 165 8.67 30.13 14.54
C ALA A 165 9.44 30.76 15.70
#